data_AF-A0A917CAD4-F1
#
_entry.id   AF-A0A917CAD4-F1
#
_cell.length_a   1.000
_cell.length_b   1.000
_cell.length_c   1.000
_cell.angle_alpha   90.00
_cell.angle_beta   90.00
_cell.angle_gamma   90.00
#
_symmetry.space_group_name_H-M   'P 1'
#
loop_
_entity.id
_entity.type
_entity.pdbx_description
1 polymer ?
#
loop_
_entity_poly.entity_id
_entity_poly.type
_entity_poly.pdbx_seq_one_letter_code
_entity_poly.pdbx_strand_id
1 'polypeptide(L)' 'MAHVAEADLKGLLERLKTAQRDLLITAAHANALPTDGALRKVADLEGAIAATEALMQEEKKRR' A
#
# COMPACT_ATOMS: atom_id res chain seq x y z
N MET A 1 -21.16 10.08 6.10
CA MET A 1 -19.82 10.30 6.67
C MET A 1 -19.03 8.99 6.72
N ALA A 2 -19.41 8.00 7.55
CA ALA A 2 -18.66 6.74 7.70
C ALA A 2 -18.43 5.96 6.38
N HIS A 3 -19.43 5.86 5.51
CA HIS A 3 -19.30 5.18 4.20
C HIS A 3 -18.32 5.85 3.22
N VAL A 4 -18.12 7.16 3.36
CA VAL A 4 -17.19 7.91 2.51
C VAL A 4 -15.75 7.61 2.95
N ALA A 5 -15.48 7.62 4.26
CA ALA A 5 -14.18 7.28 4.82
C ALA A 5 -13.73 5.85 4.47
N GLU A 6 -14.64 4.86 4.49
CA GLU A 6 -14.30 3.49 4.11
C GLU A 6 -13.98 3.35 2.62
N ALA A 7 -14.73 4.04 1.75
CA ALA A 7 -14.46 4.07 0.31
C ALA A 7 -13.12 4.77 0.01
N ASP A 8 -12.82 5.86 0.72
CA ASP A 8 -11.56 6.60 0.58
C ASP A 8 -10.36 5.75 1.02
N LEU A 9 -10.47 5.04 2.14
CA LEU A 9 -9.42 4.13 2.62
C LEU A 9 -9.19 2.95 1.66
N LYS A 10 -10.27 2.39 1.10
CA LYS A 10 -10.15 1.35 0.08
C LYS A 10 -9.45 1.88 -1.17
N GLY A 11 -9.81 3.08 -1.64
CA GLY A 11 -9.17 3.71 -2.79
C GLY A 11 -7.69 4.05 -2.54
N LEU A 12 -7.33 4.43 -1.31
CA LEU A 12 -5.94 4.60 -0.90
C LEU A 12 -5.18 3.27 -0.94
N LEU A 13 -5.76 2.21 -0.35
CA LEU A 13 -5.15 0.88 -0.28
C LEU A 13 -4.81 0.33 -1.67
N GLU A 14 -5.74 0.43 -2.63
CA GLU A 14 -5.51 -0.03 -4.00
C GLU A 14 -4.36 0.73 -4.69
N ARG A 15 -4.27 2.05 -4.48
CA ARG A 15 -3.18 2.86 -5.03
C ARG A 15 -1.82 2.49 -4.42
N LEU A 16 -1.78 2.24 -3.11
CA LEU A 16 -0.55 1.81 -2.43
C LEU A 16 -0.08 0.43 -2.92
N LYS A 17 -1.00 -0.54 -3.03
CA LYS A 17 -0.70 -1.88 -3.55
C LYS A 17 -0.24 -1.85 -5.00
N THR A 18 -0.86 -1.00 -5.83
CA THR A 18 -0.45 -0.80 -7.22
C THR A 18 0.96 -0.24 -7.30
N ALA A 19 1.28 0.80 -6.53
CA ALA A 19 2.62 1.39 -6.52
C ALA A 19 3.70 0.39 -6.07
N GLN A 20 3.42 -0.42 -5.04
CA GLN A 20 4.34 -1.46 -4.57
C GLN A 20 4.57 -2.52 -5.67
N ARG A 21 3.50 -2.98 -6.30
CA ARG A 21 3.54 -3.95 -7.40
C ARG A 21 4.38 -3.45 -8.58
N ASP A 22 4.18 -2.20 -8.98
CA ASP A 22 4.89 -1.61 -10.11
C ASP A 22 6.40 -1.52 -9.85
N LEU A 23 6.81 -1.17 -8.62
CA LEU A 23 8.22 -1.18 -8.22
C LEU A 23 8.84 -2.58 -8.32
N LEU A 24 8.13 -3.60 -7.83
CA LEU A 24 8.61 -4.98 -7.85
C LEU A 24 8.69 -5.53 -9.28
N ILE A 25 7.69 -5.26 -10.12
CA ILE A 25 7.71 -5.65 -11.55
C ILE A 25 8.83 -4.94 -12.29
N THR A 26 9.05 -3.64 -12.03
CA THR A 26 10.14 -2.88 -12.64
C THR A 26 11.50 -3.47 -12.27
N ALA A 27 11.70 -3.84 -11.01
CA ALA A 27 12.94 -4.50 -10.58
C ALA A 27 13.12 -5.88 -11.23
N ALA A 28 12.03 -6.67 -11.33
CA ALA A 28 12.07 -7.96 -12.01
C ALA A 28 12.45 -7.82 -13.50
N HIS A 29 11.90 -6.82 -14.19
CA HIS A 29 12.24 -6.55 -15.60
C HIS A 29 13.68 -6.08 -15.80
N ALA A 30 14.28 -5.41 -14.82
CA ALA A 30 15.68 -4.98 -14.88
C ALA A 30 16.68 -6.15 -14.79
N ASN A 31 16.21 -7.38 -14.49
CA ASN A 31 17.04 -8.57 -14.27
C ASN A 31 18.19 -8.31 -13.28
N ALA A 32 17.93 -7.47 -12.28
CA ALA A 32 18.86 -7.05 -11.26
C ALA A 32 18.11 -6.90 -9.93
N LEU A 33 18.85 -6.95 -8.82
CA LEU A 33 18.27 -6.63 -7.51
C LEU A 33 17.84 -5.16 -7.47
N PRO A 34 16.73 -4.84 -6.78
CA PRO A 34 16.39 -3.44 -6.53
C PRO A 34 17.50 -2.76 -5.73
N THR A 35 17.74 -1.48 -6.00
CA THR A 35 18.67 -0.68 -5.19
C THR A 35 18.16 -0.55 -3.75
N ASP A 36 19.05 -0.25 -2.79
CA ASP A 36 18.65 -0.02 -1.39
C ASP A 36 17.53 1.03 -1.27
N GLY A 37 17.57 2.08 -2.08
CA GLY A 37 16.51 3.08 -2.15
C GLY A 37 15.18 2.53 -2.67
N ALA A 38 15.21 1.61 -3.63
CA ALA A 38 14.01 0.92 -4.10
C ALA A 38 13.46 -0.05 -3.04
N LEU A 39 14.33 -0.83 -2.38
CA LEU A 39 13.94 -1.69 -1.26
C LEU A 39 13.32 -0.89 -0.10
N ARG A 40 13.91 0.27 0.22
CA ARG A 40 13.36 1.16 1.25
C ARG A 40 11.97 1.68 0.89
N LYS A 41 11.76 2.10 -0.37
CA LYS A 41 10.44 2.51 -0.86
C LYS A 41 9.40 1.40 -0.75
N VAL A 42 9.78 0.15 -1.06
CA VAL A 42 8.88 -1.01 -0.89
C VAL A 42 8.52 -1.19 0.59
N ALA A 43 9.50 -1.15 1.50
CA ALA A 43 9.24 -1.27 2.94
C ALA A 43 8.35 -0.14 3.48
N ASP A 44 8.55 1.09 3.02
CA ASP A 44 7.72 2.23 3.42
C ASP A 44 6.26 2.06 2.90
N LEU A 45 6.08 1.52 1.68
CA LEU A 45 4.76 1.18 1.15
C LEU A 45 4.09 0.06 1.94
N GLU A 46 4.82 -0.97 2.35
CA GLU A 46 4.29 -2.06 3.21
C GLU A 46 3.77 -1.53 4.54
N GLY A 47 4.52 -0.62 5.18
CA GLY A 47 4.08 0.04 6.40
C GLY A 47 2.80 0.86 6.21
N ALA A 48 2.71 1.62 5.11
CA ALA A 48 1.52 2.39 4.77
C ALA A 48 0.30 1.50 4.45
N ILE A 49 0.51 0.38 3.75
CA ILE A 49 -0.52 -0.63 3.46
C ILE A 49 -1.06 -1.21 4.77
N ALA A 50 -0.17 -1.68 5.65
CA ALA A 50 -0.55 -2.26 6.94
C ALA A 50 -1.33 -1.26 7.81
N ALA A 51 -0.89 0.00 7.86
CA ALA A 51 -1.59 1.07 8.59
C ALA A 51 -2.98 1.35 8.01
N THR A 52 -3.12 1.37 6.68
CA THR A 52 -4.40 1.59 6.00
C THR A 52 -5.36 0.43 6.26
N GLU A 53 -4.87 -0.81 6.16
CA GLU A 53 -5.66 -2.01 6.46
C GLU A 53 -6.11 -2.03 7.92
N ALA A 54 -5.24 -1.69 8.87
CA ALA A 54 -5.58 -1.59 10.29
C ALA A 54 -6.70 -0.57 10.53
N LEU A 55 -6.57 0.64 9.96
CA LEU A 55 -7.59 1.68 10.09
C LEU A 55 -8.93 1.26 9.48
N MET A 56 -8.93 0.57 8.33
CA MET A 56 -10.16 0.01 7.76
C MET A 56 -10.83 -1.01 8.69
N GLN A 57 -10.06 -1.84 9.40
CA GLN A 57 -10.65 -2.77 10.39
C GLN A 57 -11.22 -2.04 11.60
N GLU A 58 -10.57 -0.97 12.05
CA GLU A 58 -11.08 -0.13 13.13
C GLU A 58 -12.40 0.55 12.75
N GLU A 59 -12.48 1.14 11.55
CA GLU A 59 -13.70 1.78 11.05
C GLU A 59 -14.86 0.79 10.87
N LYS A 60 -14.57 -0.46 10.51
CA LYS A 60 -15.59 -1.53 10.47
C LYS A 60 -16.12 -1.90 11.86
N LYS A 61 -15.26 -1.92 12.88
CA LYS A 61 -15.65 -2.22 14.27
C LYS A 61 -16.45 -1.09 14.94
N ARG A 62 -16.30 0.15 14.46
CA ARG A 62 -16.99 1.34 14.98
C ARG A 62 -18.42 1.51 14.47
N ARG A 63 -18.85 0.69 13.50
CA ARG A 63 -20.19 0.68 12.91
C ARG A 63 -21.04 -0.42 13.52
#